data_AF-A0A3M0DBR3-F1
#
_entry.id   AF-A0A3M0DBR3-F1
#
_cell.length_a   1.000
_cell.length_b   1.000
_cell.length_c   1.000
_cell.angle_alpha   90.00
_cell.angle_beta   90.00
_cell.angle_gamma   90.00
#
_symmetry.space_group_name_H-M   'P 1'
#
loop_
_entity.id
_entity.type
_entity.pdbx_description
1 polymer ?
#
loop_
_entity_poly.entity_id
_entity_poly.type
_entity_poly.pdbx_seq_one_letter_code
_entity_poly.pdbx_strand_id
1 'polypeptide(L)'
;MSVVSRLAALAGALLLAVSALAALWGVGLVGWMLWAGPTATRVMATMVAFGLSIGCGLTGVVLRKHAAGTLLPSDVDLSVGFRGGQGGL
;
A
#
# COMPACT_ATOMS: atom_id res chain seq x y z
N MET A 1 -12.83 -1.73 -17.70
CA MET A 1 -12.49 -1.75 -16.26
C MET A 1 -13.73 -2.12 -15.46
N SER A 2 -13.68 -3.22 -14.70
CA SER A 2 -14.80 -3.66 -13.84
C SER A 2 -14.97 -2.75 -12.61
N VAL A 3 -16.15 -2.76 -11.98
CA VAL A 3 -16.40 -2.02 -10.73
C VAL A 3 -15.38 -2.40 -9.64
N VAL A 4 -15.06 -3.69 -9.54
CA VAL A 4 -14.04 -4.23 -8.62
C VAL A 4 -12.66 -3.60 -8.88
N SER A 5 -12.24 -3.49 -10.15
CA SER A 5 -10.95 -2.85 -10.48
C SER A 5 -10.90 -1.37 -10.10
N ARG A 6 -12.03 -0.65 -10.23
CA ARG A 6 -12.12 0.76 -9.81
C ARG A 6 -12.06 0.90 -8.30
N LEU A 7 -12.75 0.04 -7.56
CA LEU A 7 -12.70 0.02 -6.10
C LEU A 7 -11.30 -0.31 -5.58
N ALA A 8 -10.61 -1.28 -6.18
CA ALA A 8 -9.23 -1.60 -5.84
C ALA A 8 -8.27 -0.44 -6.13
N ALA A 9 -8.45 0.27 -7.26
CA ALA A 9 -7.67 1.45 -7.58
C ALA A 9 -7.90 2.60 -6.58
N LEU A 10 -9.14 2.83 -6.17
CA LEU A 10 -9.50 3.84 -5.16
C LEU A 10 -8.94 3.48 -3.78
N ALA A 11 -9.10 2.24 -3.34
CA ALA A 11 -8.53 1.75 -2.09
C ALA A 11 -6.99 1.90 -2.08
N GLY A 12 -6.34 1.54 -3.20
CA GLY A 12 -4.90 1.73 -3.36
C GLY A 12 -4.48 3.21 -3.29
N ALA A 13 -5.25 4.11 -3.90
CA ALA A 13 -5.00 5.54 -3.83
C ALA A 13 -5.19 6.11 -2.41
N LEU A 14 -6.22 5.67 -1.69
CA LEU A 14 -6.46 6.07 -0.30
C LEU A 14 -5.31 5.61 0.62
N LEU A 15 -4.84 4.38 0.46
CA LEU A 15 -3.71 3.85 1.23
C LEU A 15 -2.41 4.63 0.94
N LEU A 16 -2.18 5.03 -0.31
CA LEU A 16 -1.05 5.90 -0.66
C LEU A 16 -1.17 7.30 -0.03
N ALA A 17 -2.38 7.87 0.00
CA ALA A 17 -2.61 9.15 0.66
C ALA A 17 -2.34 9.06 2.18
N VAL A 18 -2.82 8.00 2.83
CA VAL A 18 -2.53 7.73 4.25
C VAL A 18 -1.03 7.54 4.47
N SER A 19 -0.35 6.82 3.59
CA SER A 19 1.10 6.61 3.65
C SER A 19 1.88 7.93 3.58
N ALA A 20 1.49 8.83 2.68
CA ALA A 20 2.11 10.15 2.53
C ALA A 20 1.88 11.04 3.76
N LEU A 21 0.65 11.07 4.29
CA LEU A 21 0.34 11.81 5.52
C LEU A 21 1.12 11.27 6.72
N ALA A 22 1.21 9.95 6.85
CA ALA A 22 1.98 9.30 7.90
C ALA A 22 3.49 9.59 7.79
N ALA A 23 4.03 9.64 6.57
CA ALA A 23 5.43 10.02 6.34
C ALA A 23 5.70 11.48 6.75
N LEU A 24 4.84 12.41 6.32
CA LEU A 24 4.96 13.83 6.68
C LEU A 24 4.87 14.03 8.19
N TRP A 25 3.93 13.33 8.85
CA TRP A 25 3.82 13.34 10.29
C TRP A 25 5.07 12.77 10.98
N GLY A 26 5.61 11.65 10.49
CA GLY A 26 6.85 11.05 10.99
C GLY A 26 8.03 12.02 10.92
N VAL A 27 8.19 12.73 9.79
CA VAL A 27 9.23 13.77 9.63
C VAL A 27 9.03 14.91 10.64
N GLY A 28 7.80 15.37 10.84
CA GLY A 28 7.47 16.38 11.85
C GLY A 28 7.84 15.94 13.26
N LEU A 29 7.54 14.69 13.62
CA LEU A 29 7.89 14.12 14.92
C LEU A 29 9.41 13.99 15.11
N VAL A 30 10.17 13.63 14.05
CA VAL A 30 11.64 13.61 14.10
C VAL A 30 12.18 15.03 14.32
N GLY A 31 11.68 16.02 13.58
CA GLY A 31 12.04 17.42 13.78
C GLY A 31 11.76 17.90 15.21
N TRP A 32 10.60 17.52 15.76
CA TRP A 32 10.28 17.82 17.15
C TRP A 32 11.22 17.13 18.14
N MET A 33 11.63 15.90 17.87
CA MET A 33 12.58 15.15 18.69
C MET A 33 13.97 15.80 18.70
N LEU A 34 14.41 16.34 17.56
CA LEU A 34 15.66 17.08 17.44
C LEU A 34 15.62 18.41 18.21
N TRP A 35 14.48 19.11 18.19
CA TRP A 35 14.33 20.40 18.85
C TRP A 35 14.13 20.30 20.37
N ALA A 36 13.21 19.45 20.81
CA ALA A 36 12.76 19.38 22.20
C ALA A 36 13.29 18.15 22.96
N GLY A 37 14.21 17.40 22.35
CA GLY A 37 14.83 16.20 22.90
C GLY A 37 14.01 14.91 22.73
N PRO A 38 14.68 13.74 22.82
CA PRO A 38 14.03 12.44 22.73
C PRO A 38 13.29 12.08 24.01
N THR A 39 12.04 11.64 23.87
CA THR A 39 11.27 10.98 24.94
C THR A 39 10.77 9.63 24.43
N ALA A 40 10.54 8.67 25.33
CA ALA A 40 10.04 7.35 24.96
C ALA A 40 8.76 7.43 24.11
N THR A 41 7.83 8.32 24.48
CA THR A 41 6.57 8.53 23.74
C THR A 41 6.80 9.07 22.33
N ARG A 42 7.72 10.03 22.15
CA ARG A 42 8.05 10.58 20.82
C ARG A 42 8.71 9.53 19.93
N VAL A 43 9.62 8.72 20.49
CA VAL A 43 10.30 7.64 19.76
C VAL A 43 9.28 6.60 19.30
N MET A 44 8.42 6.14 20.20
CA MET A 44 7.35 5.19 19.85
C MET A 44 6.40 5.77 18.78
N ALA A 45 6.01 7.04 18.90
CA ALA A 45 5.17 7.71 17.92
C ALA A 45 5.84 7.80 16.54
N THR A 46 7.14 8.11 16.47
CA THR A 46 7.89 8.11 15.20
C THR A 46 7.93 6.72 14.57
N MET A 47 8.20 5.67 15.35
CA MET A 47 8.26 4.29 14.84
C MET A 47 6.90 3.85 14.28
N VAL A 48 5.81 4.17 14.97
CA VAL A 48 4.46 3.87 14.50
C VAL A 48 4.12 4.65 13.23
N ALA A 49 4.46 5.93 13.17
CA ALA A 49 4.20 6.76 11.99
C ALA A 49 4.90 6.21 10.73
N PHE A 50 6.19 5.87 10.85
CA PHE A 50 6.93 5.27 9.73
C PHE A 50 6.49 3.85 9.40
N GLY A 51 6.14 3.03 10.41
CA GLY A 51 5.58 1.70 10.19
C GLY A 51 4.25 1.76 9.43
N LEU A 52 3.36 2.68 9.81
CA LEU A 52 2.10 2.92 9.10
C LEU A 52 2.35 3.42 7.67
N SER A 53 3.31 4.34 7.49
CA SER A 53 3.69 4.86 6.18
C SER A 53 4.14 3.74 5.23
N ILE A 54 5.07 2.89 5.69
CA ILE A 54 5.59 1.77 4.89
C ILE A 54 4.48 0.75 4.60
N GLY A 55 3.72 0.35 5.62
CA GLY A 55 2.63 -0.63 5.48
C GLY A 55 1.57 -0.18 4.48
N CYS A 56 0.97 1.00 4.70
CA CYS A 56 -0.02 1.55 3.78
C CYS A 56 0.56 1.85 2.40
N GLY A 57 1.82 2.28 2.32
CA GLY A 57 2.48 2.60 1.06
C GLY A 57 2.63 1.36 0.18
N LEU A 58 3.22 0.29 0.73
CA LEU A 58 3.40 -0.97 0.01
C LEU A 58 2.07 -1.58 -0.43
N THR A 59 1.10 -1.69 0.49
CA THR A 59 -0.23 -2.22 0.17
C THR A 59 -0.93 -1.38 -0.90
N GLY A 60 -0.84 -0.05 -0.80
CA GLY A 60 -1.44 0.88 -1.76
C GLY A 60 -0.85 0.75 -3.17
N VAL A 61 0.48 0.63 -3.30
CA VAL A 61 1.16 0.38 -4.58
C VAL A 61 0.71 -0.95 -5.18
N VAL A 62 0.68 -2.02 -4.39
CA VAL A 62 0.28 -3.36 -4.85
C VAL A 62 -1.17 -3.32 -5.38
N LEU A 63 -2.10 -2.72 -4.64
CA LEU A 63 -3.50 -2.61 -5.07
C LEU A 63 -3.66 -1.79 -6.35
N ARG A 64 -2.88 -0.70 -6.54
CA ARG A 64 -2.91 0.05 -7.81
C ARG A 64 -2.35 -0.78 -8.97
N LYS A 65 -1.26 -1.52 -8.77
CA LYS A 65 -0.69 -2.39 -9.80
C LYS A 65 -1.63 -3.54 -10.15
N HIS A 66 -2.30 -4.12 -9.15
CA HIS A 66 -3.37 -5.11 -9.33
C HIS A 66 -4.50 -4.53 -10.20
N ALA A 67 -5.02 -3.37 -9.82
CA ALA A 67 -6.11 -2.72 -10.57
C ALA A 67 -5.71 -2.34 -12.01
N ALA A 68 -4.42 -2.04 -12.24
CA ALA A 68 -3.87 -1.73 -13.55
C ALA A 68 -3.56 -2.99 -14.40
N GLY A 69 -3.71 -4.21 -13.84
CA GLY A 69 -3.38 -5.45 -14.56
C GLY A 69 -1.89 -5.61 -14.84
N THR A 70 -1.03 -4.95 -14.08
CA THR A 70 0.44 -5.00 -14.23
C THR A 70 1.12 -5.91 -13.19
N LEU A 71 0.34 -6.52 -12.30
CA LEU A 71 0.81 -7.64 -11.50
C LEU A 71 0.79 -8.92 -12.33
N LEU A 72 1.85 -9.72 -12.21
CA LEU A 72 1.88 -11.07 -12.75
C LEU A 72 0.63 -11.83 -12.26
N PRO A 73 -0.10 -12.54 -13.15
CA PRO A 73 -1.26 -13.30 -12.75
C PRO A 73 -0.88 -14.30 -11.67
N SER A 74 -1.76 -14.51 -10.70
CA SER A 74 -1.53 -15.55 -9.69
C SER A 74 -1.48 -16.93 -10.38
N ASP A 75 -0.82 -17.92 -9.78
CA ASP A 75 -0.81 -19.30 -10.33
C ASP A 75 -2.23 -19.86 -10.50
N VAL A 76 -3.18 -19.39 -9.67
CA VAL A 76 -4.61 -19.69 -9.80
C VAL A 76 -5.16 -19.10 -11.10
N ASP A 77 -4.89 -17.84 -11.40
CA ASP A 77 -5.32 -17.20 -12.66
C ASP A 77 -4.67 -17.85 -13.88
N LEU A 78 -3.40 -18.25 -13.79
CA LEU A 78 -2.72 -19.02 -14.84
C LEU A 78 -3.39 -20.38 -15.04
N SER A 79 -3.67 -21.11 -13.96
CA SER A 79 -4.31 -22.43 -14.04
C SER A 79 -5.73 -22.37 -14.63
N VAL A 80 -6.49 -21.32 -14.34
CA VAL A 80 -7.82 -21.07 -14.92
C VAL A 80 -7.69 -20.65 -16.39
N GLY A 81 -6.71 -19.81 -16.73
CA GLY A 81 -6.40 -19.46 -18.12
C GLY A 81 -6.02 -20.68 -18.97
N PHE A 82 -5.16 -21.56 -18.45
CA PHE A 82 -4.80 -22.82 -19.10
C PHE A 82 -5.98 -23.78 -19.23
N ARG A 83 -6.83 -23.90 -18.19
CA ARG A 83 -8.05 -24.73 -18.24
C ARG A 83 -9.11 -24.19 -19.21
N GLY A 84 -9.30 -22.87 -19.25
CA GLY A 84 -10.19 -22.20 -20.19
C GLY A 84 -9.72 -22.32 -21.64
N GLY A 85 -8.40 -22.33 -21.88
CA GLY A 85 -7.80 -22.59 -23.18
C GLY A 85 -7.85 -24.07 -23.62
N GLN A 86 -7.88 -25.01 -22.69
CA GLN A 86 -7.97 -26.45 -22.98
C GLN A 86 -9.42 -26.98 -23.12
N GLY A 87 -10.43 -26.23 -22.64
CA GLY A 87 -11.85 -26.61 -22.76
C GLY A 87 -12.59 -25.95 -23.94
N GLY A 88 -11.87 -25.27 -24.84
CA GLY A 88 -12.43 -24.44 -25.91
C GLY A 88 -12.12 -24.89 -27.34
N LEU A 89 -11.83 -26.18 -27.54
CA LEU A 89 -11.79 -26.85 -28.85
C LEU A 89 -12.45 -28.23 -28.76
#